data_AF-A0A7K0MVG7-F1
#
_entry.id   AF-A0A7K0MVG7-F1
#
_cell.length_a   1.000
_cell.length_b   1.000
_cell.length_c   1.000
_cell.angle_alpha   90.00
_cell.angle_beta   90.00
_cell.angle_gamma   90.00
#
_symmetry.space_group_name_H-M   'P 1'
#
loop_
_entity.id
_entity.type
_entity.pdbx_description
1 polymer ?
#
loop_
_entity_poly.entity_id
_entity_poly.type
_entity_poly.pdbx_seq_one_letter_code
_entity_poly.pdbx_strand_id
1 'polypeptide(L)'
;MTLRIATLVKQIPSLEEMRIGPDGRLDRSNCALEMNPYCRRAVSASVEAVREHGGSVTVITLGPPGAVDVLREAIAWGVNRGIEISGIHIVGPEFAGSDTLATARALVASMDTVLRSAALANGSARDSVAFDLVIAGKNSVDSDTGQVPPAVAELLDLPLLAGVRWWSIENGELHAHLEHGESILEVVAELPAFITTAERLLEPAKVDPAGRAEVPEHLITELNASHLGEGPWGDAGSLTWVGEPLAIDLTRSGEKHPDATLQSQVSRTLEFLLQSNALSDEASIQDPQTVSGPVTLDGPSIAVLVEPGLEAQCRNLIAKAANLADQIDGYCTAVTFDGTAFGLGQALGRWGVGQSIEVSNALVEEDAAAAVIAWAIDAQPWAILALSTAWGREVGARAAAALNAGMIGDAVSLAVSEEGRLIATKSALGGAFVVPIGCRSDIQIATVRAGLLPSASPRPLFSQPRNVHIGVAARHRMKILSRSRDDSIDLLATSHRVVGIGRGVHPDEYSQLDALTALLGAPIGATRKVTDAGWQPRGRQIGITGSSVTPRLFISIGAQGKLNHSVGFRGAGTVLAINSDPDATIFDYADIGIVGDWREVVPLLVEALRPHVESE
;
A
#
# COMPACT_ATOMS: atom_id res chain seq x y z
N MET A 1 29.23 5.78 17.06
CA MET A 1 28.23 5.27 18.02
C MET A 1 28.01 3.80 17.66
N THR A 2 28.03 2.88 18.63
CA THR A 2 27.63 1.48 18.36
C THR A 2 26.12 1.39 18.26
N LEU A 3 25.59 0.65 17.29
CA LEU A 3 24.16 0.57 17.02
C LEU A 3 23.56 -0.76 17.49
N ARG A 4 22.45 -0.68 18.24
CA ARG A 4 21.58 -1.81 18.54
C ARG A 4 20.36 -1.73 17.64
N ILE A 5 20.23 -2.68 16.71
CA ILE A 5 19.20 -2.65 15.68
C ILE A 5 18.19 -3.78 15.89
N ALA A 6 16.89 -3.46 15.90
CA ALA A 6 15.82 -4.44 15.77
C ALA A 6 15.33 -4.51 14.32
N THR A 7 15.40 -5.67 13.69
CA THR A 7 14.98 -5.87 12.29
C THR A 7 13.71 -6.71 12.22
N LEU A 8 12.62 -6.17 11.69
CA LEU A 8 11.35 -6.86 11.58
C LEU A 8 11.21 -7.55 10.22
N VAL A 9 11.01 -8.87 10.25
CA VAL A 9 10.88 -9.69 9.04
C VAL A 9 9.56 -10.45 9.05
N LYS A 10 9.02 -10.69 7.86
CA LYS A 10 7.80 -11.47 7.63
C LYS A 10 8.08 -12.56 6.60
N GLN A 11 7.64 -13.78 6.91
CA GLN A 11 7.53 -14.86 5.94
C GLN A 11 6.23 -14.69 5.14
N ILE A 12 6.33 -14.83 3.82
CA ILE A 12 5.21 -14.74 2.89
C ILE A 12 5.22 -15.95 1.96
N PRO A 13 4.08 -16.30 1.35
CA PRO A 13 4.09 -17.27 0.26
C PRO A 13 4.84 -16.71 -0.95
N SER A 14 5.62 -17.56 -1.61
CA SER A 14 6.29 -17.26 -2.86
C SER A 14 5.24 -17.04 -3.94
N LEU A 15 5.09 -15.77 -4.33
CA LEU A 15 4.24 -15.35 -5.42
C LEU A 15 4.61 -16.06 -6.74
N GLU A 16 5.86 -16.51 -6.90
CA GLU A 16 6.33 -17.21 -8.11
C GLU A 16 5.73 -18.62 -8.28
N GLU A 17 5.31 -19.26 -7.19
CA GLU A 17 4.85 -20.66 -7.16
C GLU A 17 3.36 -20.82 -6.84
N MET A 18 2.65 -19.70 -6.66
CA MET A 18 1.21 -19.67 -6.46
C MET A 18 0.47 -20.31 -7.64
N ARG A 19 -0.20 -21.44 -7.39
CA ARG A 19 -1.05 -22.14 -8.36
C ARG A 19 -2.52 -21.92 -8.03
N ILE A 20 -3.35 -21.86 -9.06
CA ILE A 20 -4.80 -21.94 -8.91
C ILE A 20 -5.16 -23.43 -9.07
N GLY A 21 -5.85 -23.99 -8.07
CA GLY A 21 -6.38 -25.34 -8.08
C GLY A 21 -7.53 -25.52 -9.09
N PRO A 22 -7.99 -26.77 -9.29
CA PRO A 22 -9.02 -27.09 -10.28
C PRO A 22 -10.39 -26.42 -10.00
N ASP A 23 -10.57 -25.90 -8.79
CA ASP A 23 -11.75 -25.21 -8.30
C ASP A 23 -11.69 -23.68 -8.51
N GLY A 24 -10.66 -23.18 -9.20
CA GLY A 24 -10.45 -21.75 -9.39
C GLY A 24 -9.93 -21.02 -8.15
N ARG A 25 -9.56 -21.73 -7.07
CA ARG A 25 -9.00 -21.15 -5.84
C ARG A 25 -7.49 -21.29 -5.81
N LEU A 26 -6.79 -20.45 -5.05
CA LEU A 26 -5.34 -20.63 -4.87
C LEU A 26 -5.06 -21.94 -4.12
N ASP A 27 -4.27 -22.83 -4.72
CA ASP A 27 -3.72 -24.02 -4.06
C ASP A 27 -2.64 -23.61 -3.06
N ARG A 28 -3.03 -23.57 -1.78
CA ARG A 28 -2.15 -23.23 -0.65
C ARG A 28 -1.37 -24.42 -0.13
N SER A 29 -1.61 -25.64 -0.63
CA SER A 29 -0.99 -26.86 -0.10
C SER A 29 0.47 -27.05 -0.54
N ASN A 30 0.92 -26.31 -1.57
CA ASN A 30 2.25 -26.44 -2.19
C ASN A 30 2.89 -25.10 -2.59
N CYS A 31 2.69 -24.03 -1.83
CA CYS A 31 3.38 -22.76 -2.08
C CYS A 31 4.66 -22.68 -1.23
N ALA A 32 5.84 -22.61 -1.86
CA ALA A 32 7.07 -22.35 -1.13
C ALA A 32 6.94 -21.03 -0.35
N LEU A 33 7.47 -20.98 0.86
CA LEU A 33 7.47 -19.78 1.69
C LEU A 33 8.83 -19.10 1.59
N GLU A 34 8.85 -17.78 1.62
CA GLU A 34 10.09 -17.00 1.60
C GLU A 34 10.02 -15.74 2.45
N MET A 35 11.18 -15.14 2.73
CA MET A 35 11.23 -13.82 3.35
C MET A 35 10.73 -12.75 2.38
N ASN A 36 9.84 -11.89 2.86
CA ASN A 36 9.34 -10.74 2.11
C ASN A 36 10.50 -9.93 1.48
N PRO A 37 10.47 -9.60 0.18
CA PRO A 37 11.59 -8.93 -0.50
C PRO A 37 12.03 -7.60 0.11
N TYR A 38 11.13 -6.83 0.70
CA TYR A 38 11.48 -5.62 1.44
C TYR A 38 12.16 -5.97 2.78
N CYS A 39 11.72 -7.01 3.48
CA CYS A 39 12.37 -7.49 4.71
C CYS A 39 13.82 -7.97 4.45
N ARG A 40 14.10 -8.60 3.31
CA ARG A 40 15.48 -8.94 2.92
C ARG A 40 16.39 -7.71 2.83
N ARG A 41 15.85 -6.56 2.41
CA ARG A 41 16.59 -5.29 2.37
C ARG A 41 16.72 -4.65 3.73
N ALA A 42 15.72 -4.79 4.59
CA ALA A 42 15.81 -4.42 6.00
C ALA A 42 16.97 -5.16 6.69
N VAL A 43 17.11 -6.47 6.44
CA VAL A 43 18.24 -7.27 6.95
C VAL A 43 19.57 -6.76 6.40
N SER A 44 19.70 -6.57 5.08
CA SER A 44 20.92 -6.01 4.50
C SER A 44 21.28 -4.65 5.08
N ALA A 45 20.31 -3.74 5.19
CA ALA A 45 20.53 -2.41 5.76
C ALA A 45 20.99 -2.47 7.22
N SER A 46 20.42 -3.38 8.02
CA SER A 46 20.81 -3.56 9.43
C SER A 46 22.25 -4.07 9.54
N VAL A 47 22.61 -5.05 8.71
CA VAL A 47 23.96 -5.64 8.69
C VAL A 47 25.01 -4.65 8.21
N GLU A 48 24.72 -3.86 7.18
CA GLU A 48 25.62 -2.82 6.68
C GLU A 48 25.82 -1.70 7.70
N ALA A 49 24.75 -1.26 8.38
CA ALA A 49 24.83 -0.26 9.43
C ALA A 49 25.72 -0.70 10.61
N VAL A 50 25.55 -1.95 11.07
CA VAL A 50 26.41 -2.50 12.13
C VAL A 50 27.84 -2.73 11.64
N ARG A 51 28.04 -3.06 10.36
CA ARG A 51 29.39 -3.14 9.77
C ARG A 51 30.11 -1.80 9.79
N GLU A 52 29.39 -0.70 9.55
CA GLU A 52 29.95 0.65 9.53
C GLU A 52 30.16 1.24 10.93
N HIS A 53 29.20 1.04 11.83
CA HIS A 53 29.17 1.73 13.12
C HIS A 53 29.48 0.84 14.33
N GLY A 54 29.55 -0.49 14.15
CA GLY A 54 29.63 -1.49 15.20
C GLY A 54 28.30 -1.71 15.91
N GLY A 55 28.23 -2.74 16.76
CA GLY A 55 27.02 -3.09 17.53
C GLY A 55 26.43 -4.44 17.13
N SER A 56 25.10 -4.58 17.17
CA SER A 56 24.41 -5.87 17.06
C SER A 56 23.05 -5.76 16.38
N VAL A 57 22.61 -6.84 15.73
CA VAL A 57 21.29 -6.97 15.11
C VAL A 57 20.44 -8.03 15.84
N THR A 58 19.19 -7.70 16.14
CA THR A 58 18.17 -8.64 16.60
C THR A 58 17.06 -8.71 15.56
N VAL A 59 16.93 -9.84 14.87
CA VAL A 59 15.90 -10.06 13.85
C VAL A 59 14.66 -10.66 14.51
N ILE A 60 13.48 -10.09 14.29
CA ILE A 60 12.23 -10.52 14.93
C ILE A 60 11.23 -10.94 13.85
N THR A 61 10.63 -12.11 14.00
CA THR A 61 9.53 -12.60 13.16
C THR A 61 8.37 -13.09 14.03
N LEU A 62 7.15 -12.87 13.56
CA LEU A 62 5.93 -13.48 14.08
C LEU A 62 5.39 -14.45 13.02
N GLY A 63 5.19 -15.71 13.39
CA GLY A 63 4.60 -16.66 12.45
C GLY A 63 4.57 -18.10 12.94
N PRO A 64 4.00 -19.02 12.14
CA PRO A 64 3.96 -20.44 12.45
C PRO A 64 5.39 -21.01 12.59
N PRO A 65 5.56 -22.28 13.06
CA PRO A 65 6.88 -22.89 13.22
C PRO A 65 7.81 -22.78 12.00
N GLY A 66 7.27 -22.88 10.78
CA GLY A 66 8.03 -22.72 9.53
C GLY A 66 8.60 -21.32 9.29
N ALA A 67 8.15 -20.30 10.00
CA ALA A 67 8.67 -18.93 9.89
C ALA A 67 10.09 -18.79 10.44
N VAL A 68 10.59 -19.77 11.21
CA VAL A 68 11.99 -19.79 11.65
C VAL A 68 12.99 -19.78 10.48
N ASP A 69 12.60 -20.27 9.30
CA ASP A 69 13.46 -20.27 8.10
C ASP A 69 13.91 -18.85 7.70
N VAL A 70 13.03 -17.85 7.85
CA VAL A 70 13.41 -16.46 7.50
C VAL A 70 14.39 -15.88 8.53
N LEU A 71 14.35 -16.30 9.79
CA LEU A 71 15.37 -15.92 10.78
C LEU A 71 16.71 -16.55 10.43
N ARG A 72 16.71 -17.82 10.01
CA ARG A 72 17.94 -18.51 9.59
C ARG A 72 18.56 -17.84 8.36
N GLU A 73 17.76 -17.44 7.37
CA GLU A 73 18.26 -16.66 6.22
C GLU A 73 18.90 -15.33 6.67
N ALA A 74 18.27 -14.60 7.59
CA ALA A 74 18.80 -13.33 8.08
C ALA A 74 20.07 -13.49 8.92
N ILE A 75 20.09 -14.44 9.85
CA ILE A 75 21.24 -14.71 10.73
C ILE A 75 22.44 -15.18 9.90
N ALA A 76 22.25 -16.12 8.97
CA ALA A 76 23.32 -16.58 8.09
C ALA A 76 23.92 -15.42 7.28
N TRP A 77 23.07 -14.50 6.77
CA TRP A 77 23.54 -13.32 6.04
C TRP A 77 24.49 -12.43 6.85
N GLY A 78 24.16 -12.20 8.13
CA GLY A 78 24.97 -11.39 9.05
C GLY A 78 26.22 -12.11 9.56
N VAL A 79 26.10 -13.38 9.96
CA VAL A 79 27.24 -14.21 10.42
C VAL A 79 28.30 -14.33 9.35
N ASN A 80 27.91 -14.57 8.08
CA ASN A 80 28.84 -14.63 6.95
C ASN A 80 29.57 -13.31 6.67
N ARG A 81 29.13 -12.21 7.30
CA ARG A 81 29.73 -10.87 7.24
C ARG A 81 30.39 -10.46 8.56
N GLY A 82 30.52 -11.38 9.52
CA GLY A 82 31.16 -11.13 10.81
C GLY A 82 30.35 -10.23 11.75
N ILE A 83 29.03 -10.15 11.58
CA ILE A 83 28.14 -9.31 12.40
C ILE A 83 27.53 -10.13 13.54
N GLU A 84 27.47 -9.53 14.73
CA GLU A 84 26.71 -10.07 15.86
C GLU A 84 25.20 -9.97 15.55
N ILE A 85 24.57 -11.11 15.29
CA ILE A 85 23.17 -11.20 14.88
C ILE A 85 22.46 -12.36 15.58
N SER A 86 21.25 -12.11 16.06
CA SER A 86 20.38 -13.10 16.73
C SER A 86 18.94 -12.99 16.21
N GLY A 87 18.13 -14.01 16.49
CA GLY A 87 16.74 -14.11 16.07
C GLY A 87 15.77 -14.27 17.23
N ILE A 88 14.60 -13.63 17.12
CA ILE A 88 13.44 -13.82 17.99
C ILE A 88 12.30 -14.38 17.14
N HIS A 89 11.83 -15.57 17.47
CA HIS A 89 10.67 -16.18 16.85
C HIS A 89 9.48 -16.08 17.79
N ILE A 90 8.54 -15.19 17.48
CA ILE A 90 7.25 -15.16 18.16
C ILE A 90 6.39 -16.27 17.54
N VAL A 91 6.06 -17.28 18.35
CA VAL A 91 5.41 -18.51 17.88
C VAL A 91 4.45 -19.06 18.93
N GLY A 92 3.31 -19.54 18.48
CA GLY A 92 2.27 -20.11 19.32
C GLY A 92 0.89 -20.03 18.65
N PRO A 93 -0.02 -20.99 18.91
CA PRO A 93 -1.38 -20.96 18.37
C PRO A 93 -2.16 -19.70 18.81
N GLU A 94 -1.80 -19.08 19.93
CA GLU A 94 -2.43 -17.89 20.49
C GLU A 94 -2.28 -16.65 19.59
N PHE A 95 -1.29 -16.64 18.68
CA PHE A 95 -1.07 -15.52 17.76
C PHE A 95 -1.76 -15.71 16.39
N ALA A 96 -2.41 -16.86 16.17
CA ALA A 96 -3.09 -17.13 14.92
C ALA A 96 -4.27 -16.15 14.71
N GLY A 97 -4.50 -15.74 13.46
CA GLY A 97 -5.57 -14.79 13.12
C GLY A 97 -5.29 -13.34 13.52
N SER A 98 -4.05 -13.00 13.90
CA SER A 98 -3.66 -11.62 14.18
C SER A 98 -3.92 -10.71 12.98
N ASP A 99 -4.60 -9.59 13.22
CA ASP A 99 -4.58 -8.46 12.32
C ASP A 99 -3.30 -7.63 12.48
N THR A 100 -3.24 -6.47 11.82
CA THR A 100 -2.06 -5.62 11.80
C THR A 100 -1.75 -5.00 13.17
N LEU A 101 -2.77 -4.63 13.96
CA LEU A 101 -2.56 -4.07 15.29
C LEU A 101 -2.17 -5.15 16.31
N ALA A 102 -2.83 -6.31 16.28
CA ALA A 102 -2.45 -7.46 17.11
C ALA A 102 -1.01 -7.90 16.81
N THR A 103 -0.62 -7.92 15.53
CA THR A 103 0.76 -8.18 15.10
C THR A 103 1.73 -7.14 15.66
N ALA A 104 1.41 -5.84 15.54
CA ALA A 104 2.26 -4.76 16.06
C ALA A 104 2.48 -4.88 17.57
N ARG A 105 1.43 -5.19 18.34
CA ARG A 105 1.50 -5.41 19.80
C ARG A 105 2.41 -6.57 20.17
N ALA A 106 2.32 -7.70 19.47
CA ALA A 106 3.19 -8.85 19.71
C ALA A 106 4.66 -8.51 19.42
N LEU A 107 4.94 -7.79 18.33
CA LEU A 107 6.30 -7.33 17.99
C LEU A 107 6.86 -6.41 19.08
N VAL A 108 6.10 -5.41 19.53
CA VAL A 108 6.51 -4.48 20.59
C VAL A 108 6.73 -5.21 21.92
N ALA A 109 5.83 -6.12 22.30
CA ALA A 109 5.97 -6.92 23.52
C ALA A 109 7.23 -7.81 23.47
N SER A 110 7.57 -8.36 22.30
CA SER A 110 8.79 -9.15 22.14
C SER A 110 10.06 -8.31 22.32
N MET A 111 10.09 -7.09 21.77
CA MET A 111 11.20 -6.16 21.99
C MET A 111 11.34 -5.82 23.46
N ASP A 112 10.24 -5.49 24.13
CA ASP A 112 10.26 -5.18 25.56
C ASP A 112 10.79 -6.37 26.39
N THR A 113 10.36 -7.59 26.07
CA THR A 113 10.82 -8.82 26.72
C THR A 113 12.34 -9.00 26.57
N VAL A 114 12.87 -8.78 25.37
CA VAL A 114 14.31 -8.86 25.09
C VAL A 114 15.08 -7.79 25.86
N LEU A 115 14.60 -6.55 25.84
CA LEU A 115 15.23 -5.42 26.53
C LEU A 115 15.26 -5.62 28.06
N ARG A 116 14.16 -6.12 28.66
CA ARG A 116 14.13 -6.46 30.09
C ARG A 116 15.11 -7.57 30.44
N SER A 117 15.17 -8.62 29.63
CA SER A 117 16.08 -9.75 29.84
C SER A 117 17.55 -9.29 29.77
N ALA A 118 17.89 -8.43 28.81
CA ALA A 118 19.22 -7.85 28.68
C ALA A 118 19.59 -6.93 29.86
N ALA A 119 18.65 -6.07 30.29
CA ALA A 119 18.86 -5.18 31.44
C ALA A 119 19.13 -5.97 32.74
N LEU A 120 18.36 -7.04 32.98
CA LEU A 120 18.53 -7.94 34.12
C LEU A 120 19.88 -8.65 34.09
N ALA A 121 20.31 -9.15 32.94
CA ALA A 121 21.59 -9.84 32.79
C ALA A 121 22.79 -8.92 33.03
N ASN A 122 22.70 -7.64 32.63
CA ASN A 122 23.78 -6.67 32.71
C ASN A 122 23.76 -5.81 33.99
N GLY A 123 22.73 -5.96 34.84
CA GLY A 123 22.54 -5.11 36.02
C GLY A 123 22.37 -3.63 35.69
N SER A 124 21.90 -3.31 34.48
CA SER A 124 21.84 -1.95 33.93
C SER A 124 20.40 -1.43 33.82
N ALA A 125 20.23 -0.10 33.73
CA ALA A 125 18.92 0.51 33.50
C ALA A 125 18.40 0.17 32.10
N ARG A 126 17.09 -0.01 31.93
CA ARG A 126 16.45 -0.37 30.64
C ARG A 126 16.85 0.55 29.48
N ASP A 127 16.99 1.85 29.75
CA ASP A 127 17.34 2.84 28.72
C ASP A 127 18.79 2.67 28.21
N SER A 128 19.66 2.03 28.98
CA SER A 128 21.04 1.71 28.54
C SER A 128 21.11 0.54 27.55
N VAL A 129 19.97 -0.12 27.29
CA VAL A 129 19.90 -1.29 26.40
C VAL A 129 18.89 -1.14 25.26
N ALA A 130 18.27 0.03 25.10
CA ALA A 130 17.28 0.31 24.05
C ALA A 130 17.84 0.08 22.63
N PHE A 131 16.94 -0.15 21.68
CA PHE A 131 17.31 -0.16 20.26
C PHE A 131 17.47 1.28 19.76
N ASP A 132 18.58 1.54 19.08
CA ASP A 132 18.86 2.83 18.44
C ASP A 132 18.10 2.95 17.11
N LEU A 133 17.87 1.81 16.44
CA LEU A 133 17.11 1.73 15.20
C LEU A 133 16.17 0.53 15.20
N VAL A 134 14.97 0.76 14.70
CA VAL A 134 14.07 -0.29 14.23
C VAL A 134 14.04 -0.24 12.70
N ILE A 135 14.17 -1.38 12.04
CA ILE A 135 14.21 -1.47 10.57
C ILE A 135 13.20 -2.53 10.11
N ALA A 136 12.32 -2.19 9.17
CA ALA A 136 11.37 -3.14 8.58
C ALA A 136 11.28 -2.98 7.06
N GLY A 137 10.65 -3.94 6.38
CA GLY A 137 10.23 -3.73 5.00
C GLY A 137 9.08 -2.70 4.92
N LYS A 138 8.98 -1.94 3.81
CA LYS A 138 7.90 -0.96 3.56
C LYS A 138 6.50 -1.55 3.76
N ASN A 139 6.27 -2.71 3.17
CA ASN A 139 5.01 -3.45 3.18
C ASN A 139 5.29 -4.92 2.86
N SER A 140 4.30 -5.80 3.02
CA SER A 140 4.39 -7.18 2.55
C SER A 140 3.65 -7.33 1.23
N VAL A 141 4.25 -8.01 0.26
CA VAL A 141 3.70 -8.10 -1.11
C VAL A 141 2.48 -9.01 -1.24
N ASP A 142 2.23 -9.87 -0.26
CA ASP A 142 1.10 -10.81 -0.20
C ASP A 142 -0.23 -10.14 0.20
N SER A 143 -0.15 -9.00 0.90
CA SER A 143 -1.33 -8.30 1.44
C SER A 143 -1.31 -6.79 1.21
N ASP A 144 -0.15 -6.19 0.95
CA ASP A 144 0.07 -4.76 0.66
C ASP A 144 -0.68 -3.78 1.60
N THR A 145 -0.81 -4.10 2.88
CA THR A 145 -1.51 -3.21 3.83
C THR A 145 -0.63 -2.04 4.27
N GLY A 146 0.66 -2.27 4.52
CA GLY A 146 1.61 -1.24 4.94
C GLY A 146 1.36 -0.66 6.35
N GLN A 147 0.58 -1.32 7.20
CA GLN A 147 0.10 -0.77 8.48
C GLN A 147 0.95 -1.15 9.70
N VAL A 148 1.63 -2.30 9.67
CA VAL A 148 2.36 -2.81 10.85
C VAL A 148 3.51 -1.88 11.25
N PRO A 149 4.38 -1.39 10.33
CA PRO A 149 5.47 -0.51 10.75
C PRO A 149 4.99 0.81 11.38
N PRO A 150 4.02 1.57 10.80
CA PRO A 150 3.48 2.75 11.48
C PRO A 150 2.82 2.46 12.83
N ALA A 151 2.08 1.35 12.96
CA ALA A 151 1.47 0.97 14.24
C ALA A 151 2.54 0.67 15.31
N VAL A 152 3.63 -0.03 14.94
CA VAL A 152 4.77 -0.27 15.83
C VAL A 152 5.48 1.05 16.17
N ALA A 153 5.66 1.96 15.20
CA ALA A 153 6.26 3.27 15.44
C ALA A 153 5.45 4.09 16.45
N GLU A 154 4.12 4.05 16.38
CA GLU A 154 3.25 4.69 17.38
C GLU A 154 3.39 4.06 18.76
N LEU A 155 3.34 2.73 18.85
CA LEU A 155 3.42 2.00 20.11
C LEU A 155 4.79 2.14 20.81
N LEU A 156 5.86 2.36 20.04
CA LEU A 156 7.20 2.64 20.56
C LEU A 156 7.48 4.13 20.75
N ASP A 157 6.55 5.01 20.34
CA ASP A 157 6.74 6.46 20.24
C ASP A 157 8.04 6.82 19.50
N LEU A 158 8.18 6.36 18.26
CA LEU A 158 9.34 6.65 17.39
C LEU A 158 8.95 7.46 16.14
N PRO A 159 9.82 8.37 15.67
CA PRO A 159 9.68 8.92 14.33
C PRO A 159 9.83 7.81 13.29
N LEU A 160 8.98 7.84 12.26
CA LEU A 160 9.01 6.87 11.17
C LEU A 160 9.51 7.54 9.89
N LEU A 161 10.55 6.98 9.30
CA LEU A 161 11.03 7.33 7.98
C LEU A 161 10.57 6.24 7.01
N ALA A 162 9.43 6.47 6.37
CA ALA A 162 8.82 5.49 5.49
C ALA A 162 9.48 5.45 4.10
N GLY A 163 9.72 4.26 3.55
CA GLY A 163 10.18 4.12 2.16
C GLY A 163 11.60 4.63 1.89
N VAL A 164 12.55 4.41 2.81
CA VAL A 164 13.95 4.82 2.67
C VAL A 164 14.61 4.15 1.46
N ARG A 165 15.19 4.96 0.57
CA ARG A 165 16.02 4.55 -0.58
C ARG A 165 17.51 4.79 -0.36
N TRP A 166 17.85 5.69 0.55
CA TRP A 166 19.21 5.97 0.94
C TRP A 166 19.19 6.56 2.35
N TRP A 167 20.22 6.27 3.15
CA TRP A 167 20.41 6.89 4.45
C TRP A 167 21.87 6.86 4.90
N SER A 168 22.22 7.73 5.83
CA SER A 168 23.49 7.75 6.57
C SER A 168 23.24 8.23 8.01
N ILE A 169 24.16 7.90 8.92
CA ILE A 169 24.19 8.52 10.26
C ILE A 169 25.40 9.44 10.33
N GLU A 170 25.14 10.73 10.53
CA GLU A 170 26.15 11.77 10.62
C GLU A 170 25.91 12.58 11.90
N ASN A 171 26.94 12.72 12.73
CA ASN A 171 26.89 13.47 13.99
C ASN A 171 25.74 13.03 14.97
N GLY A 172 25.27 11.79 14.85
CA GLY A 172 24.17 11.27 15.67
C GLY A 172 22.77 11.55 15.11
N GLU A 173 22.69 12.20 13.94
CA GLU A 173 21.46 12.41 13.19
C GLU A 173 21.37 11.41 12.02
N LEU A 174 20.15 10.96 11.75
CA LEU A 174 19.82 10.08 10.63
C LEU A 174 19.42 10.94 9.43
N HIS A 175 20.22 10.94 8.37
CA HIS A 175 19.89 11.57 7.10
C HIS A 175 19.32 10.52 6.16
N ALA A 176 18.23 10.83 5.45
CA ALA A 176 17.61 9.86 4.55
C ALA A 176 16.89 10.47 3.35
N HIS A 177 16.77 9.68 2.28
CA HIS A 177 15.92 9.95 1.13
C HIS A 177 14.72 9.00 1.14
N LEU A 178 13.51 9.55 1.19
CA LEU A 178 12.26 8.81 1.33
C LEU A 178 11.47 8.82 0.03
N GLU A 179 10.91 7.67 -0.37
CA GLU A 179 9.83 7.62 -1.37
C GLU A 179 8.53 8.14 -0.77
N HIS A 180 7.97 9.19 -1.35
CA HIS A 180 6.70 9.77 -0.94
C HIS A 180 5.85 10.10 -2.19
N GLY A 181 4.96 9.19 -2.56
CA GLY A 181 4.15 9.34 -3.79
C GLY A 181 5.05 9.45 -5.03
N GLU A 182 4.90 10.51 -5.82
CA GLU A 182 5.77 10.81 -6.97
C GLU A 182 7.04 11.61 -6.60
N SER A 183 7.30 11.81 -5.30
CA SER A 183 8.40 12.64 -4.82
C SER A 183 9.43 11.84 -4.03
N ILE A 184 10.66 12.34 -4.03
CA ILE A 184 11.70 12.02 -3.05
C ILE A 184 11.76 13.16 -2.03
N LEU A 185 11.67 12.81 -0.75
CA LEU A 185 11.92 13.73 0.36
C LEU A 185 13.34 13.52 0.88
N GLU A 186 14.09 14.60 1.04
CA GLU A 186 15.32 14.59 1.84
C GLU A 186 14.94 14.98 3.26
N VAL A 187 15.31 14.15 4.23
CA VAL A 187 14.96 14.36 5.64
C VAL A 187 16.16 14.17 6.56
N VAL A 188 16.06 14.78 7.74
CA VAL A 188 16.92 14.48 8.89
C VAL A 188 16.05 14.12 10.08
N ALA A 189 16.46 13.13 10.88
CA ALA A 189 15.76 12.69 12.07
C ALA A 189 16.70 12.37 13.23
N GLU A 190 16.19 12.49 14.45
CA GLU A 190 16.89 12.13 15.67
C GLU A 190 16.82 10.61 15.93
N LEU A 191 17.88 10.04 16.51
CA LEU A 191 17.85 8.66 17.04
C LEU A 191 17.30 8.67 18.48
N PRO A 192 16.55 7.63 18.90
CA PRO A 192 16.20 6.44 18.14
C PRO A 192 15.14 6.69 17.07
N ALA A 193 15.21 5.94 15.97
CA ALA A 193 14.29 6.08 14.84
C ALA A 193 13.81 4.73 14.29
N PHE A 194 12.67 4.75 13.61
CA PHE A 194 12.18 3.61 12.83
C PHE A 194 12.29 3.95 11.35
N ILE A 195 12.98 3.12 10.56
CA ILE A 195 12.97 3.19 9.10
C ILE A 195 12.24 2.01 8.46
N THR A 196 11.58 2.25 7.33
CA THR A 196 11.17 1.16 6.43
C THR A 196 11.90 1.22 5.10
N THR A 197 12.28 0.07 4.55
CA THR A 197 13.13 0.01 3.35
C THR A 197 12.29 -0.05 2.07
N ALA A 198 12.61 0.83 1.12
CA ALA A 198 12.11 0.77 -0.26
C ALA A 198 12.81 -0.31 -1.10
N GLU A 199 12.30 -0.56 -2.31
CA GLU A 199 12.83 -1.60 -3.20
C GLU A 199 14.26 -1.29 -3.70
N ARG A 200 14.61 0.00 -3.81
CA ARG A 200 15.89 0.43 -4.39
C ARG A 200 16.94 0.80 -3.36
N LEU A 201 16.76 0.41 -2.09
CA LEU A 201 17.72 0.71 -1.03
C LEU A 201 19.06 0.01 -1.24
N LEU A 202 19.06 -1.33 -1.19
CA LEU A 202 20.26 -2.17 -1.21
C LEU A 202 19.95 -3.54 -1.84
N GLU A 203 21.00 -4.32 -2.09
CA GLU A 203 20.88 -5.73 -2.47
C GLU A 203 20.15 -6.53 -1.37
N PRO A 204 19.15 -7.36 -1.71
CA PRO A 204 18.40 -8.13 -0.72
C PRO A 204 19.25 -9.25 -0.11
N ALA A 205 19.18 -9.42 1.21
CA ALA A 205 19.79 -10.54 1.90
C ALA A 205 19.20 -11.86 1.39
N LYS A 206 20.03 -12.71 0.77
CA LYS A 206 19.63 -14.01 0.25
C LYS A 206 20.72 -15.03 0.53
N VAL A 207 20.34 -16.12 1.18
CA VAL A 207 21.22 -17.23 1.51
C VAL A 207 20.56 -18.52 1.03
N ASP A 208 21.33 -19.42 0.44
CA ASP A 208 20.81 -20.71 -0.01
C ASP A 208 20.38 -21.60 1.17
N PRO A 209 19.53 -22.62 0.95
CA PRO A 209 19.05 -23.47 2.04
C PRO A 209 20.14 -24.18 2.85
N ALA A 210 21.30 -24.51 2.26
CA ALA A 210 22.38 -25.16 3.00
C ALA A 210 23.00 -24.18 4.00
N GLY A 211 23.28 -22.95 3.58
CA GLY A 211 23.77 -21.91 4.49
C GLY A 211 22.79 -21.57 5.64
N ARG A 212 21.47 -21.68 5.41
CA ARG A 212 20.45 -21.50 6.47
C ARG A 212 20.47 -22.63 7.49
N ALA A 213 20.69 -23.86 7.04
CA ALA A 213 20.70 -25.05 7.89
C ALA A 213 21.90 -25.05 8.86
N GLU A 214 22.98 -24.35 8.53
CA GLU A 214 24.17 -24.22 9.37
C GLU A 214 24.01 -23.24 10.56
N VAL A 215 22.91 -22.47 10.61
CA VAL A 215 22.67 -21.50 11.68
C VAL A 215 22.50 -22.20 13.04
N PRO A 216 23.36 -21.90 14.04
CA PRO A 216 23.23 -22.49 15.37
C PRO A 216 21.90 -22.16 16.06
N GLU A 217 21.29 -23.16 16.70
CA GLU A 217 19.98 -22.99 17.37
C GLU A 217 20.02 -21.96 18.50
N HIS A 218 21.13 -21.84 19.23
CA HIS A 218 21.26 -20.89 20.34
C HIS A 218 21.20 -19.41 19.92
N LEU A 219 21.31 -19.11 18.61
CA LEU A 219 21.12 -17.76 18.09
C LEU A 219 19.64 -17.40 17.91
N ILE A 220 18.72 -18.35 18.10
CA ILE A 220 17.29 -18.14 17.94
C ILE A 220 16.60 -18.37 19.29
N THR A 221 15.86 -17.37 19.75
CA THR A 221 15.01 -17.46 20.94
C THR A 221 13.55 -17.52 20.53
N GLU A 222 12.82 -18.53 20.99
CA GLU A 222 11.38 -18.63 20.80
C GLU A 222 10.63 -17.92 21.94
N LEU A 223 9.67 -17.08 21.60
CA LEU A 223 8.76 -16.42 22.55
C LEU A 223 7.32 -16.81 22.22
N ASN A 224 6.62 -17.33 23.22
CA ASN A 224 5.18 -17.62 23.15
C ASN A 224 4.38 -16.60 23.99
N ALA A 225 3.06 -16.74 24.02
CA ALA A 225 2.18 -15.84 24.79
C ALA A 225 2.60 -15.68 26.27
N SER A 226 3.02 -16.77 26.94
CA SER A 226 3.45 -16.71 28.34
C SER A 226 4.70 -15.84 28.58
N HIS A 227 5.54 -15.69 27.55
CA HIS A 227 6.70 -14.79 27.62
C HIS A 227 6.31 -13.32 27.37
N LEU A 228 5.33 -13.08 26.50
CA LEU A 228 4.94 -11.73 26.09
C LEU A 228 3.91 -11.06 27.04
N GLY A 229 3.25 -11.85 27.89
CA GLY A 229 2.23 -11.39 28.84
C GLY A 229 0.82 -11.88 28.50
N GLU A 230 -0.17 -11.44 29.27
CA GLU A 230 -1.54 -12.00 29.22
C GLU A 230 -2.32 -11.72 27.91
N GLY A 231 -1.88 -10.77 27.08
CA GLY A 231 -2.53 -10.42 25.81
C GLY A 231 -3.57 -9.30 25.94
N PRO A 232 -4.61 -9.26 25.08
CA PRO A 232 -5.01 -10.31 24.13
C PRO A 232 -4.07 -10.46 22.92
N TRP A 233 -3.96 -11.68 22.40
CA TRP A 233 -3.13 -12.06 21.25
C TRP A 233 -3.96 -12.66 20.11
N GLY A 234 -3.41 -12.72 18.89
CA GLY A 234 -4.07 -13.39 17.78
C GLY A 234 -5.41 -12.78 17.42
N ASP A 235 -6.34 -13.63 16.99
CA ASP A 235 -7.72 -13.24 16.70
C ASP A 235 -8.42 -12.58 17.90
N ALA A 236 -8.11 -12.98 19.14
CA ALA A 236 -8.69 -12.35 20.32
C ALA A 236 -8.19 -10.90 20.52
N GLY A 237 -7.00 -10.58 20.02
CA GLY A 237 -6.44 -9.22 20.00
C GLY A 237 -6.78 -8.44 18.73
N SER A 238 -7.29 -9.11 17.69
CA SER A 238 -7.67 -8.50 16.42
C SER A 238 -8.94 -7.65 16.58
N LEU A 239 -8.87 -6.43 16.07
CA LEU A 239 -9.98 -5.48 15.99
C LEU A 239 -10.62 -5.45 14.61
N THR A 240 -10.19 -6.33 13.72
CA THR A 240 -10.83 -6.58 12.43
C THR A 240 -11.24 -8.04 12.31
N TRP A 241 -12.17 -8.32 11.41
CA TRP A 241 -12.57 -9.67 11.04
C TRP A 241 -12.67 -9.78 9.53
N VAL A 242 -12.41 -10.98 9.01
CA VAL A 242 -12.41 -11.28 7.57
C VAL A 242 -13.62 -12.15 7.25
N GLY A 243 -14.49 -11.68 6.36
CA GLY A 243 -15.64 -12.42 5.89
C GLY A 243 -15.29 -13.44 4.81
N GLU A 244 -16.33 -14.09 4.27
CA GLU A 244 -16.13 -15.10 3.23
C GLU A 244 -15.63 -14.47 1.92
N PRO A 245 -14.55 -15.01 1.31
CA PRO A 245 -14.09 -14.55 0.01
C PRO A 245 -15.13 -14.83 -1.08
N LEU A 246 -15.49 -13.79 -1.83
CA LEU A 246 -16.36 -13.88 -3.01
C LEU A 246 -15.48 -13.95 -4.25
N ALA A 247 -15.65 -15.00 -5.06
CA ALA A 247 -14.95 -15.14 -6.33
C ALA A 247 -15.48 -14.10 -7.33
N ILE A 248 -14.57 -13.39 -8.01
CA ILE A 248 -14.93 -12.53 -9.12
C ILE A 248 -14.75 -13.32 -10.42
N ASP A 249 -15.86 -13.73 -11.02
CA ASP A 249 -15.86 -14.32 -12.35
C ASP A 249 -15.80 -13.23 -13.42
N LEU A 250 -14.58 -12.80 -13.74
CA LEU A 250 -14.33 -11.85 -14.82
C LEU A 250 -14.29 -12.59 -16.16
N THR A 251 -15.44 -12.68 -16.82
CA THR A 251 -15.51 -13.06 -18.24
C THR A 251 -15.23 -11.82 -19.09
N ARG A 252 -14.08 -11.80 -19.76
CA ARG A 252 -13.71 -10.75 -20.72
C ARG A 252 -14.34 -11.06 -22.08
N SER A 253 -14.77 -10.04 -22.83
CA SER A 253 -15.43 -10.26 -24.12
C SER A 253 -14.53 -10.87 -25.19
N GLY A 254 -13.21 -10.60 -25.13
CA GLY A 254 -12.26 -11.08 -26.12
C GLY A 254 -12.55 -10.59 -27.55
N GLU A 255 -13.23 -9.45 -27.71
CA GLU A 255 -13.67 -8.96 -29.02
C GLU A 255 -12.45 -8.61 -29.88
N LYS A 256 -12.29 -9.24 -31.04
CA LYS A 256 -11.25 -8.93 -32.03
C LYS A 256 -11.73 -9.22 -33.44
N HIS A 257 -11.23 -8.45 -34.41
CA HIS A 257 -11.63 -8.55 -35.82
C HIS A 257 -10.38 -8.67 -36.71
N PRO A 258 -9.67 -9.81 -36.69
CA PRO A 258 -8.37 -9.96 -37.37
C PRO A 258 -8.44 -9.78 -38.89
N ASP A 259 -9.59 -10.06 -39.50
CA ASP A 259 -9.79 -9.92 -40.94
C ASP A 259 -10.11 -8.48 -41.37
N ALA A 260 -10.34 -7.57 -40.42
CA ALA A 260 -10.63 -6.17 -40.69
C ALA A 260 -9.35 -5.35 -40.85
N THR A 261 -9.41 -4.26 -41.62
CA THR A 261 -8.29 -3.32 -41.77
C THR A 261 -7.91 -2.72 -40.41
N LEU A 262 -6.65 -2.33 -40.22
CA LEU A 262 -6.19 -1.70 -38.98
C LEU A 262 -7.05 -0.47 -38.62
N GLN A 263 -7.41 0.35 -39.60
CA GLN A 263 -8.28 1.52 -39.39
C GLN A 263 -9.65 1.13 -38.82
N SER A 264 -10.24 0.03 -39.31
CA SER A 264 -11.52 -0.48 -38.84
C SER A 264 -11.41 -1.03 -37.42
N GLN A 265 -10.35 -1.79 -37.12
CA GLN A 265 -10.08 -2.29 -35.77
C GLN A 265 -9.86 -1.14 -34.76
N VAL A 266 -9.12 -0.09 -35.15
CA VAL A 266 -8.92 1.12 -34.33
C VAL A 266 -10.23 1.86 -34.11
N SER A 267 -11.05 2.04 -35.15
CA SER A 267 -12.36 2.71 -35.03
C SER A 267 -13.29 1.95 -34.08
N ARG A 268 -13.35 0.63 -34.21
CA ARG A 268 -14.13 -0.24 -33.32
C ARG A 268 -13.61 -0.21 -31.89
N THR A 269 -12.30 -0.15 -31.73
CA THR A 269 -11.65 0.00 -30.41
C THR A 269 -12.04 1.32 -29.78
N LEU A 270 -11.99 2.44 -30.50
CA LEU A 270 -12.43 3.74 -30.00
C LEU A 270 -13.90 3.71 -29.54
N GLU A 271 -14.80 3.14 -30.34
CA GLU A 271 -16.20 2.97 -29.96
C GLU A 271 -16.36 2.21 -28.64
N PHE A 272 -15.65 1.09 -28.48
CA PHE A 272 -15.69 0.29 -27.26
C PHE A 272 -15.15 1.06 -26.06
N LEU A 273 -14.02 1.75 -26.22
CA LEU A 273 -13.40 2.53 -25.14
C LEU A 273 -14.32 3.68 -24.67
N LEU A 274 -15.04 4.32 -25.59
CA LEU A 274 -16.05 5.33 -25.28
C LEU A 274 -17.27 4.71 -24.57
N GLN A 275 -17.78 3.57 -25.06
CA GLN A 275 -18.93 2.88 -24.45
C GLN A 275 -18.65 2.34 -23.06
N SER A 276 -17.42 1.89 -22.80
CA SER A 276 -16.98 1.38 -21.50
C SER A 276 -16.50 2.48 -20.54
N ASN A 277 -16.58 3.74 -20.95
CA ASN A 277 -16.07 4.90 -20.20
C ASN A 277 -14.59 4.76 -19.79
N ALA A 278 -13.79 4.07 -20.62
CA ALA A 278 -12.40 3.75 -20.30
C ALA A 278 -11.43 4.94 -20.45
N LEU A 279 -11.83 5.97 -21.21
CA LEU A 279 -11.02 7.15 -21.51
C LEU A 279 -11.28 8.34 -20.61
N SER A 280 -12.46 8.39 -19.98
CA SER A 280 -12.88 9.55 -19.18
C SER A 280 -12.01 9.71 -17.93
N ASP A 281 -11.64 10.96 -17.66
CA ASP A 281 -11.05 11.34 -16.39
C ASP A 281 -12.11 11.43 -15.27
N GLU A 282 -13.41 11.47 -15.62
CA GLU A 282 -14.52 11.30 -14.69
C GLU A 282 -14.59 9.86 -14.14
N ALA A 283 -14.75 9.75 -12.82
CA ALA A 283 -14.50 8.53 -12.10
C ALA A 283 -15.55 7.42 -12.17
N SER A 284 -15.07 6.26 -12.65
CA SER A 284 -15.63 4.91 -12.62
C SER A 284 -16.80 4.61 -13.58
N ILE A 285 -16.99 3.31 -13.87
CA ILE A 285 -18.12 2.72 -14.61
C ILE A 285 -19.41 2.72 -13.75
N GLN A 286 -19.31 3.06 -12.46
CA GLN A 286 -20.45 3.19 -11.57
C GLN A 286 -21.07 4.58 -11.75
N ASP A 287 -22.40 4.66 -11.65
CA ASP A 287 -23.12 5.93 -11.72
C ASP A 287 -22.48 6.98 -10.80
N PRO A 288 -22.37 8.25 -11.23
CA PRO A 288 -21.82 9.31 -10.41
C PRO A 288 -22.48 9.31 -9.03
N GLN A 289 -21.67 9.42 -7.99
CA GLN A 289 -22.21 9.51 -6.64
C GLN A 289 -23.01 10.81 -6.52
N THR A 290 -24.30 10.67 -6.22
CA THR A 290 -25.12 11.79 -5.81
C THR A 290 -24.74 12.14 -4.38
N VAL A 291 -24.45 13.41 -4.14
CA VAL A 291 -24.27 13.95 -2.79
C VAL A 291 -25.66 14.35 -2.29
N SER A 292 -26.06 13.81 -1.15
CA SER A 292 -27.35 14.08 -0.50
C SER A 292 -27.52 15.54 -0.06
N GLY A 293 -28.73 15.87 0.41
CA GLY A 293 -29.23 17.22 0.66
C GLY A 293 -28.53 18.03 1.77
N PRO A 294 -29.24 18.93 2.46
CA PRO A 294 -28.69 19.71 3.56
C PRO A 294 -28.15 18.78 4.67
N VAL A 295 -26.97 19.10 5.20
CA VAL A 295 -26.33 18.32 6.26
C VAL A 295 -26.65 18.91 7.62
N THR A 296 -27.15 18.08 8.54
CA THR A 296 -27.31 18.36 9.97
C THR A 296 -26.15 17.76 10.76
N LEU A 297 -25.68 18.45 11.80
CA LEU A 297 -24.57 17.95 12.64
C LEU A 297 -25.07 17.14 13.84
N ASP A 298 -26.06 16.30 13.57
CA ASP A 298 -26.65 15.37 14.52
C ASP A 298 -26.21 13.95 14.13
N GLY A 299 -26.01 13.06 15.10
CA GLY A 299 -25.65 11.68 14.84
C GLY A 299 -24.14 11.42 14.65
N PRO A 300 -23.77 10.21 14.19
CA PRO A 300 -22.38 9.78 14.07
C PRO A 300 -21.61 10.52 12.97
N SER A 301 -20.34 10.84 13.21
CA SER A 301 -19.50 11.46 12.19
C SER A 301 -18.62 10.44 11.45
N ILE A 302 -18.49 10.60 10.13
CA ILE A 302 -17.48 9.90 9.32
C ILE A 302 -16.41 10.92 8.91
N ALA A 303 -15.20 10.75 9.43
CA ALA A 303 -14.06 11.61 9.09
C ALA A 303 -13.39 11.15 7.80
N VAL A 304 -13.04 12.09 6.93
CA VAL A 304 -12.18 11.87 5.78
C VAL A 304 -10.92 12.72 5.94
N LEU A 305 -9.76 12.05 5.94
CA LEU A 305 -8.47 12.70 5.94
C LEU A 305 -8.16 13.19 4.52
N VAL A 306 -8.12 14.51 4.35
CA VAL A 306 -7.84 15.15 3.06
C VAL A 306 -6.33 15.31 2.92
N GLU A 307 -5.72 14.36 2.22
CA GLU A 307 -4.28 14.33 1.99
C GLU A 307 -3.82 15.54 1.16
N PRO A 308 -2.81 16.31 1.62
CA PRO A 308 -2.29 17.46 0.87
C PRO A 308 -1.78 17.07 -0.52
N GLY A 309 -2.24 17.79 -1.55
CA GLY A 309 -1.86 17.54 -2.95
C GLY A 309 -2.67 16.45 -3.66
N LEU A 310 -3.61 15.78 -2.97
CA LEU A 310 -4.55 14.80 -3.55
C LEU A 310 -6.01 15.19 -3.33
N GLU A 311 -6.28 16.51 -3.28
CA GLU A 311 -7.61 17.04 -2.95
C GLU A 311 -8.69 16.56 -3.94
N ALA A 312 -8.32 16.40 -5.21
CA ALA A 312 -9.24 15.91 -6.24
C ALA A 312 -9.68 14.46 -5.97
N GLN A 313 -8.74 13.58 -5.64
CA GLN A 313 -9.00 12.18 -5.32
C GLN A 313 -9.78 12.06 -4.01
N CYS A 314 -9.49 12.91 -3.01
CA CYS A 314 -10.22 12.96 -1.75
C CYS A 314 -11.68 13.38 -1.92
N ARG A 315 -12.07 14.15 -2.94
CA ARG A 315 -13.49 14.52 -3.18
C ARG A 315 -14.39 13.31 -3.39
N ASN A 316 -13.90 12.29 -4.10
CA ASN A 316 -14.66 11.05 -4.32
C ASN A 316 -14.81 10.26 -3.01
N LEU A 317 -13.78 10.26 -2.16
CA LEU A 317 -13.86 9.66 -0.84
C LEU A 317 -14.81 10.43 0.09
N ILE A 318 -14.81 11.76 0.03
CA ILE A 318 -15.72 12.63 0.79
C ILE A 318 -17.18 12.36 0.40
N ALA A 319 -17.48 12.31 -0.89
CA ALA A 319 -18.82 12.01 -1.36
C ALA A 319 -19.25 10.60 -0.94
N LYS A 320 -18.35 9.62 -1.02
CA LYS A 320 -18.62 8.26 -0.52
C LYS A 320 -18.90 8.28 0.97
N ALA A 321 -18.13 9.02 1.76
CA ALA A 321 -18.33 9.17 3.19
C ALA A 321 -19.67 9.84 3.53
N ALA A 322 -20.07 10.88 2.79
CA ALA A 322 -21.38 11.52 2.95
C ALA A 322 -22.53 10.52 2.70
N ASN A 323 -22.44 9.73 1.64
CA ASN A 323 -23.46 8.73 1.33
C ASN A 323 -23.51 7.56 2.32
N LEU A 324 -22.38 7.22 2.94
CA LEU A 324 -22.36 6.26 4.05
C LEU A 324 -22.94 6.89 5.32
N ALA A 325 -22.64 8.16 5.57
CA ALA A 325 -23.14 8.90 6.72
C ALA A 325 -24.67 9.00 6.70
N ASP A 326 -25.29 9.23 5.54
CA ASP A 326 -26.75 9.23 5.40
C ASP A 326 -27.40 7.89 5.79
N GLN A 327 -26.71 6.77 5.54
CA GLN A 327 -27.24 5.43 5.87
C GLN A 327 -27.21 5.15 7.37
N ILE A 328 -26.47 5.93 8.14
CA ILE A 328 -26.35 5.82 9.60
C ILE A 328 -26.89 7.07 10.31
N ASP A 329 -27.73 7.86 9.63
CA ASP A 329 -28.29 9.13 10.14
C ASP A 329 -27.22 10.06 10.73
N GLY A 330 -26.06 10.13 10.06
CA GLY A 330 -24.87 10.85 10.48
C GLY A 330 -24.43 11.95 9.53
N TYR A 331 -23.18 12.41 9.69
CA TYR A 331 -22.60 13.46 8.84
C TYR A 331 -21.13 13.22 8.47
N CYS A 332 -20.70 13.83 7.36
CA CYS A 332 -19.31 13.78 6.92
C CYS A 332 -18.48 14.93 7.50
N THR A 333 -17.30 14.59 8.03
CA THR A 333 -16.29 15.53 8.53
C THR A 333 -15.05 15.49 7.63
N ALA A 334 -14.64 16.62 7.06
CA ALA A 334 -13.37 16.71 6.34
C ALA A 334 -12.27 17.22 7.28
N VAL A 335 -11.17 16.47 7.40
CA VAL A 335 -9.97 16.86 8.14
C VAL A 335 -8.91 17.28 7.13
N THR A 336 -8.58 18.56 7.08
CA THR A 336 -7.59 19.15 6.18
C THR A 336 -6.33 19.52 6.96
N PHE A 337 -5.17 19.43 6.31
CA PHE A 337 -3.86 19.65 6.93
C PHE A 337 -3.11 20.79 6.22
N ASP A 338 -1.97 21.21 6.78
CA ASP A 338 -1.07 22.15 6.12
C ASP A 338 -0.71 21.66 4.71
N GLY A 339 -0.63 22.61 3.76
CA GLY A 339 -0.42 22.31 2.34
C GLY A 339 -1.71 22.15 1.53
N THR A 340 -2.87 22.00 2.18
CA THR A 340 -4.17 22.17 1.51
C THR A 340 -4.53 23.66 1.34
N ALA A 341 -5.41 23.98 0.39
CA ALA A 341 -5.86 25.35 0.18
C ALA A 341 -6.63 25.89 1.41
N PHE A 342 -6.33 27.11 1.86
CA PHE A 342 -7.06 27.74 2.96
C PHE A 342 -8.57 27.82 2.68
N GLY A 343 -9.40 27.43 3.65
CA GLY A 343 -10.85 27.39 3.50
C GLY A 343 -11.37 26.25 2.61
N LEU A 344 -10.51 25.30 2.19
CA LEU A 344 -10.92 24.13 1.41
C LEU A 344 -12.02 23.35 2.12
N GLY A 345 -11.91 23.15 3.44
CA GLY A 345 -12.92 22.45 4.23
C GLY A 345 -14.33 23.02 4.06
N GLN A 346 -14.45 24.35 3.94
CA GLN A 346 -15.73 25.02 3.70
C GLN A 346 -16.22 24.81 2.26
N ALA A 347 -15.33 24.90 1.28
CA ALA A 347 -15.66 24.62 -0.12
C ALA A 347 -16.13 23.16 -0.33
N LEU A 348 -15.61 22.23 0.47
CA LEU A 348 -16.00 20.82 0.47
C LEU A 348 -17.44 20.58 0.95
N GLY A 349 -18.15 21.59 1.48
CA GLY A 349 -19.58 21.50 1.77
C GLY A 349 -20.46 21.21 0.54
N ARG A 350 -19.93 21.46 -0.68
CA ARG A 350 -20.56 21.05 -1.95
C ARG A 350 -20.45 19.55 -2.25
N TRP A 351 -19.59 18.83 -1.54
CA TRP A 351 -19.38 17.38 -1.65
C TRP A 351 -19.97 16.60 -0.46
N GLY A 352 -20.76 17.26 0.39
CA GLY A 352 -21.49 16.60 1.49
C GLY A 352 -20.84 16.76 2.86
N VAL A 353 -19.79 17.58 2.97
CA VAL A 353 -19.16 17.89 4.26
C VAL A 353 -20.10 18.74 5.10
N GLY A 354 -20.40 18.29 6.32
CA GLY A 354 -21.11 19.05 7.34
C GLY A 354 -20.15 19.79 8.29
N GLN A 355 -18.99 19.21 8.56
CA GLN A 355 -17.98 19.76 9.45
C GLN A 355 -16.60 19.77 8.79
N SER A 356 -15.86 20.86 8.90
CA SER A 356 -14.46 20.93 8.52
C SER A 356 -13.57 21.08 9.75
N ILE A 357 -12.45 20.36 9.75
CA ILE A 357 -11.39 20.45 10.74
C ILE A 357 -10.13 20.88 10.01
N GLU A 358 -9.65 22.07 10.32
CA GLU A 358 -8.42 22.64 9.78
C GLU A 358 -7.29 22.41 10.79
N VAL A 359 -6.44 21.42 10.50
CA VAL A 359 -5.23 21.12 11.26
C VAL A 359 -4.10 22.01 10.76
N SER A 360 -3.41 22.65 11.70
CA SER A 360 -2.28 23.54 11.44
C SER A 360 -1.04 23.14 12.24
N ASN A 361 0.12 23.45 11.69
CA ASN A 361 1.44 23.06 12.18
C ASN A 361 1.65 21.53 12.28
N ALA A 362 1.03 20.77 11.38
CA ALA A 362 1.31 19.36 11.14
C ALA A 362 2.34 19.24 10.00
N LEU A 363 3.62 19.12 10.35
CA LEU A 363 4.72 19.21 9.39
C LEU A 363 5.06 17.87 8.73
N VAL A 364 4.73 16.77 9.42
CA VAL A 364 4.96 15.39 8.99
C VAL A 364 3.75 14.52 9.36
N GLU A 365 3.70 13.29 8.83
CA GLU A 365 2.65 12.29 9.05
C GLU A 365 2.39 12.03 10.54
N GLU A 366 3.44 12.03 11.36
CA GLU A 366 3.35 11.87 12.80
C GLU A 366 2.53 12.99 13.46
N ASP A 367 2.75 14.25 13.08
CA ASP A 367 2.01 15.39 13.63
C ASP A 367 0.54 15.35 13.17
N ALA A 368 0.30 14.95 11.92
CA ALA A 368 -1.05 14.76 11.39
C ALA A 368 -1.80 13.67 12.16
N ALA A 369 -1.14 12.54 12.44
CA ALA A 369 -1.70 11.47 13.28
C ALA A 369 -2.02 11.97 14.68
N ALA A 370 -1.10 12.69 15.32
CA ALA A 370 -1.32 13.25 16.66
C ALA A 370 -2.56 14.17 16.71
N ALA A 371 -2.78 15.00 15.67
CA ALA A 371 -3.96 15.84 15.56
C ALA A 371 -5.25 15.02 15.45
N VAL A 372 -5.25 14.00 14.58
CA VAL A 372 -6.40 13.11 14.36
C VAL A 372 -6.73 12.33 15.62
N ILE A 373 -5.71 11.82 16.33
CA ILE A 373 -5.86 11.09 17.60
C ILE A 373 -6.49 12.01 18.65
N ALA A 374 -5.91 13.19 18.87
CA ALA A 374 -6.39 14.13 19.88
C ALA A 374 -7.86 14.52 19.62
N TRP A 375 -8.21 14.78 18.37
CA TRP A 375 -9.58 15.07 17.98
C TRP A 375 -10.52 13.86 18.18
N ALA A 376 -10.11 12.68 17.74
CA ALA A 376 -10.96 11.49 17.74
C ALA A 376 -11.25 10.96 19.16
N ILE A 377 -10.38 11.22 20.14
CA ILE A 377 -10.62 10.90 21.55
C ILE A 377 -11.90 11.58 22.05
N ASP A 378 -12.08 12.86 21.76
CA ASP A 378 -13.26 13.63 22.20
C ASP A 378 -14.45 13.44 21.26
N ALA A 379 -14.20 13.43 19.94
CA ALA A 379 -15.25 13.41 18.94
C ALA A 379 -15.86 12.01 18.70
N GLN A 380 -15.13 10.94 19.03
CA GLN A 380 -15.54 9.54 18.84
C GLN A 380 -16.20 9.29 17.46
N PRO A 381 -15.50 9.57 16.34
CA PRO A 381 -16.07 9.39 15.02
C PRO A 381 -16.41 7.92 14.78
N TRP A 382 -17.52 7.66 14.09
CA TRP A 382 -17.93 6.31 13.70
C TRP A 382 -16.90 5.65 12.76
N ALA A 383 -16.31 6.44 11.85
CA ALA A 383 -15.16 5.99 11.08
C ALA A 383 -14.19 7.12 10.72
N ILE A 384 -12.94 6.74 10.44
CA ILE A 384 -11.89 7.57 9.85
C ILE A 384 -11.46 6.93 8.53
N LEU A 385 -11.58 7.67 7.44
CA LEU A 385 -11.27 7.21 6.09
C LEU A 385 -10.11 8.01 5.51
N ALA A 386 -9.19 7.34 4.84
CA ALA A 386 -8.08 7.96 4.12
C ALA A 386 -7.82 7.27 2.79
N LEU A 387 -7.02 7.89 1.92
CA LEU A 387 -6.51 7.19 0.73
C LEU A 387 -5.44 6.16 1.15
N SER A 388 -5.30 5.07 0.37
CA SER A 388 -4.31 4.00 0.59
C SER A 388 -2.91 4.37 0.09
N THR A 389 -2.51 5.63 0.27
CA THR A 389 -1.17 6.17 -0.03
C THR A 389 -0.21 5.86 1.12
N ALA A 390 1.08 6.17 0.96
CA ALA A 390 2.04 6.09 2.07
C ALA A 390 1.60 6.97 3.25
N TRP A 391 1.18 8.20 2.97
CA TRP A 391 0.70 9.17 3.95
C TRP A 391 -0.55 8.66 4.68
N GLY A 392 -1.59 8.24 3.94
CA GLY A 392 -2.84 7.78 4.56
C GLY A 392 -2.71 6.46 5.31
N ARG A 393 -1.84 5.54 4.84
CA ARG A 393 -1.50 4.30 5.57
C ARG A 393 -0.78 4.61 6.88
N GLU A 394 0.16 5.56 6.91
CA GLU A 394 0.86 5.94 8.13
C GLU A 394 -0.07 6.63 9.13
N VAL A 395 -0.74 7.72 8.72
CA VAL A 395 -1.62 8.50 9.61
C VAL A 395 -2.73 7.62 10.18
N GLY A 396 -3.36 6.80 9.33
CA GLY A 396 -4.42 5.87 9.75
C GLY A 396 -3.93 4.78 10.71
N ALA A 397 -2.74 4.21 10.49
CA ALA A 397 -2.22 3.13 11.34
C ALA A 397 -1.68 3.62 12.68
N ARG A 398 -1.09 4.83 12.73
CA ARG A 398 -0.78 5.50 14.00
C ARG A 398 -2.06 5.79 14.79
N ALA A 399 -3.08 6.36 14.14
CA ALA A 399 -4.37 6.59 14.77
C ALA A 399 -5.03 5.29 15.28
N ALA A 400 -4.97 4.20 14.49
CA ALA A 400 -5.51 2.90 14.87
C ALA A 400 -4.85 2.35 16.14
N ALA A 401 -3.52 2.44 16.22
CA ALA A 401 -2.75 1.97 17.37
C ALA A 401 -3.09 2.76 18.64
N ALA A 402 -3.11 4.10 18.56
CA ALA A 402 -3.38 4.97 19.69
C ALA A 402 -4.84 4.92 20.17
N LEU A 403 -5.80 4.82 19.25
CA LEU A 403 -7.23 4.79 19.55
C LEU A 403 -7.75 3.38 19.89
N ASN A 404 -6.90 2.35 19.80
CA ASN A 404 -7.32 0.95 19.88
C ASN A 404 -8.49 0.67 18.91
N ALA A 405 -8.28 1.02 17.64
CA ALA A 405 -9.26 0.88 16.57
C ALA A 405 -8.82 -0.14 15.51
N GLY A 406 -9.79 -0.88 14.97
CA GLY A 406 -9.59 -1.75 13.82
C GLY A 406 -9.31 -0.92 12.57
N MET A 407 -8.34 -1.36 11.78
CA MET A 407 -7.96 -0.70 10.54
C MET A 407 -7.98 -1.66 9.35
N ILE A 408 -8.74 -1.30 8.32
CA ILE A 408 -8.83 -2.07 7.09
C ILE A 408 -7.99 -1.38 6.02
N GLY A 409 -7.07 -2.13 5.42
CA GLY A 409 -6.09 -1.59 4.49
C GLY A 409 -6.41 -1.90 3.04
N ASP A 410 -6.28 -0.88 2.19
CA ASP A 410 -6.32 -1.01 0.74
C ASP A 410 -7.69 -1.52 0.23
N ALA A 411 -8.75 -0.91 0.73
CA ALA A 411 -10.11 -1.18 0.32
C ALA A 411 -10.38 -0.68 -1.10
N VAL A 412 -11.20 -1.42 -1.84
CA VAL A 412 -11.69 -1.08 -3.18
C VAL A 412 -13.15 -0.61 -3.16
N SER A 413 -13.89 -0.94 -2.10
CA SER A 413 -15.24 -0.44 -1.86
C SER A 413 -15.54 -0.33 -0.37
N LEU A 414 -16.54 0.50 -0.03
CA LEU A 414 -17.04 0.70 1.33
C LEU A 414 -18.56 0.57 1.35
N ALA A 415 -19.12 -0.01 2.40
CA ALA A 415 -20.56 -0.17 2.63
C ALA A 415 -20.87 -0.11 4.12
N VAL A 416 -22.15 0.11 4.45
CA VAL A 416 -22.70 -0.05 5.80
C VAL A 416 -23.39 -1.42 5.85
N SER A 417 -23.09 -2.23 6.88
CA SER A 417 -23.76 -3.52 7.10
C SER A 417 -25.19 -3.33 7.62
N GLU A 418 -25.97 -4.40 7.65
CA GLU A 418 -27.31 -4.39 8.27
C GLU A 418 -27.24 -4.01 9.77
N GLU A 419 -26.13 -4.29 10.45
CA GLU A 419 -25.90 -3.87 11.85
C GLU A 419 -25.34 -2.44 11.97
N GLY A 420 -25.28 -1.66 10.88
CA GLY A 420 -24.80 -0.28 10.92
C GLY A 420 -23.28 -0.14 11.08
N ARG A 421 -22.48 -1.14 10.65
CA ARG A 421 -21.02 -1.15 10.76
C ARG A 421 -20.33 -0.98 9.40
N LEU A 422 -19.09 -0.48 9.41
CA LEU A 422 -18.31 -0.32 8.20
C LEU A 422 -17.87 -1.69 7.68
N ILE A 423 -18.25 -1.99 6.45
CA ILE A 423 -17.71 -3.08 5.66
C ILE A 423 -16.85 -2.48 4.56
N ALA A 424 -15.56 -2.82 4.58
CA ALA A 424 -14.63 -2.46 3.53
C ALA A 424 -14.24 -3.71 2.75
N THR A 425 -14.42 -3.66 1.43
CA THR A 425 -14.11 -4.79 0.56
C THR A 425 -12.70 -4.64 0.03
N LYS A 426 -11.90 -5.70 0.12
CA LYS A 426 -10.53 -5.73 -0.37
C LYS A 426 -10.39 -6.68 -1.55
N SER A 427 -9.62 -6.27 -2.56
CA SER A 427 -9.18 -7.18 -3.64
C SER A 427 -8.10 -8.14 -3.12
N ALA A 428 -8.28 -9.43 -3.36
CA ALA A 428 -7.33 -10.48 -2.99
C ALA A 428 -6.92 -11.30 -4.21
N LEU A 429 -5.71 -11.85 -4.18
CA LEU A 429 -5.15 -12.73 -5.22
C LEU A 429 -5.20 -12.10 -6.63
N GLY A 430 -4.72 -10.87 -6.75
CA GLY A 430 -4.68 -10.13 -8.02
C GLY A 430 -6.07 -9.90 -8.63
N GLY A 431 -7.10 -9.69 -7.79
CA GLY A 431 -8.46 -9.41 -8.24
C GLY A 431 -9.31 -10.63 -8.57
N ALA A 432 -8.84 -11.86 -8.30
CA ALA A 432 -9.66 -13.06 -8.45
C ALA A 432 -10.76 -13.17 -7.38
N PHE A 433 -10.54 -12.55 -6.21
CA PHE A 433 -11.52 -12.52 -5.13
C PHE A 433 -11.66 -11.10 -4.59
N VAL A 434 -12.84 -10.82 -4.08
CA VAL A 434 -13.05 -9.74 -3.12
C VAL A 434 -13.41 -10.32 -1.78
N VAL A 435 -12.90 -9.69 -0.73
CA VAL A 435 -13.10 -10.14 0.64
C VAL A 435 -13.68 -8.99 1.45
N PRO A 436 -14.89 -9.13 2.01
CA PRO A 436 -15.43 -8.16 2.93
C PRO A 436 -14.67 -8.26 4.27
N ILE A 437 -14.29 -7.12 4.80
CA ILE A 437 -13.60 -7.00 6.09
C ILE A 437 -14.38 -5.97 6.91
N GLY A 438 -14.58 -6.25 8.20
CA GLY A 438 -15.21 -5.32 9.13
C GLY A 438 -14.33 -5.07 10.35
N CYS A 439 -14.70 -4.06 11.13
CA CYS A 439 -14.06 -3.74 12.40
C CYS A 439 -14.88 -4.25 13.59
N ARG A 440 -14.22 -4.52 14.71
CA ARG A 440 -14.82 -4.89 15.99
C ARG A 440 -14.89 -3.70 16.96
N SER A 441 -14.02 -2.70 16.80
CA SER A 441 -13.96 -1.47 17.59
C SER A 441 -15.02 -0.42 17.22
N ASP A 442 -15.33 0.47 18.16
CA ASP A 442 -16.31 1.56 17.97
C ASP A 442 -15.86 2.55 16.90
N ILE A 443 -14.62 3.05 16.99
CA ILE A 443 -13.98 3.81 15.91
C ILE A 443 -13.46 2.81 14.88
N GLN A 444 -13.79 3.03 13.60
CA GLN A 444 -13.45 2.14 12.49
C GLN A 444 -12.55 2.88 11.51
N ILE A 445 -11.40 2.33 11.15
CA ILE A 445 -10.47 3.01 10.24
C ILE A 445 -10.37 2.22 8.94
N ALA A 446 -10.41 2.91 7.80
CA ALA A 446 -10.14 2.28 6.51
C ALA A 446 -9.34 3.17 5.57
N THR A 447 -8.37 2.57 4.87
CA THR A 447 -7.73 3.21 3.72
C THR A 447 -8.31 2.68 2.43
N VAL A 448 -8.59 3.57 1.48
CA VAL A 448 -9.24 3.26 0.21
C VAL A 448 -8.28 3.53 -0.95
N ARG A 449 -8.16 2.59 -1.89
CA ARG A 449 -7.32 2.78 -3.07
C ARG A 449 -7.82 3.97 -3.89
N ALA A 450 -6.91 4.88 -4.21
CA ALA A 450 -7.23 6.06 -4.99
C ALA A 450 -7.79 5.67 -6.36
N GLY A 451 -8.79 6.42 -6.83
CA GLY A 451 -9.33 6.31 -8.18
C GLY A 451 -10.29 5.16 -8.46
N LEU A 452 -10.57 4.29 -7.49
CA LEU A 452 -11.58 3.23 -7.61
C LEU A 452 -12.99 3.67 -7.23
N LEU A 453 -13.13 4.74 -6.43
CA LEU A 453 -14.44 5.28 -6.09
C LEU A 453 -15.04 6.05 -7.27
N PRO A 454 -16.37 5.96 -7.49
CA PRO A 454 -17.04 6.76 -8.49
C PRO A 454 -16.86 8.26 -8.25
N SER A 455 -16.90 9.01 -9.35
CA SER A 455 -16.80 10.46 -9.32
C SER A 455 -18.03 11.03 -8.65
N ALA A 456 -17.81 12.13 -7.94
CA ALA A 456 -18.89 12.91 -7.38
C ALA A 456 -18.88 14.32 -7.95
N SER A 457 -20.04 14.75 -8.44
CA SER A 457 -20.25 16.12 -8.87
C SER A 457 -20.64 16.99 -7.69
N PRO A 458 -20.12 18.23 -7.58
CA PRO A 458 -20.50 19.13 -6.51
C PRO A 458 -21.97 19.52 -6.63
N ARG A 459 -22.68 19.54 -5.50
CA ARG A 459 -24.02 20.12 -5.41
C ARG A 459 -23.99 21.62 -5.07
N PRO A 460 -25.10 22.35 -5.22
CA PRO A 460 -25.25 23.67 -4.62
C PRO A 460 -24.93 23.63 -3.11
N LEU A 461 -24.33 24.70 -2.61
CA LEU A 461 -24.04 24.83 -1.19
C LEU A 461 -25.32 25.25 -0.46
N PHE A 462 -25.86 24.35 0.37
CA PHE A 462 -27.07 24.62 1.16
C PHE A 462 -26.77 25.30 2.50
N SER A 463 -25.71 24.87 3.18
CA SER A 463 -25.22 25.42 4.45
C SER A 463 -23.69 25.43 4.46
N GLN A 464 -23.10 26.38 5.18
CA GLN A 464 -21.66 26.41 5.39
C GLN A 464 -21.26 25.32 6.40
N PRO A 465 -20.24 24.51 6.12
CA PRO A 465 -19.74 23.55 7.10
C PRO A 465 -19.32 24.23 8.40
N ARG A 466 -19.55 23.58 9.55
CA ARG A 466 -19.00 24.04 10.83
C ARG A 466 -17.50 23.90 10.77
N ASN A 467 -16.78 25.01 10.92
CA ASN A 467 -15.31 24.99 10.90
C ASN A 467 -14.73 24.90 12.31
N VAL A 468 -13.74 24.03 12.48
CA VAL A 468 -12.97 23.85 13.71
C VAL A 468 -11.49 23.94 13.34
N HIS A 469 -10.71 24.69 14.11
CA HIS A 469 -9.27 24.79 13.90
C HIS A 469 -8.55 24.05 15.01
N ILE A 470 -7.56 23.23 14.65
CA ILE A 470 -6.71 22.49 15.58
C ILE A 470 -5.27 22.88 15.30
N GLY A 471 -4.61 23.47 16.30
CA GLY A 471 -3.17 23.71 16.26
C GLY A 471 -2.44 22.54 16.91
N VAL A 472 -1.44 22.00 16.22
CA VAL A 472 -0.61 20.90 16.73
C VAL A 472 0.74 21.45 17.18
N ALA A 473 1.24 20.97 18.32
CA ALA A 473 2.63 21.17 18.68
C ALA A 473 3.48 20.14 17.92
N ALA A 474 4.07 20.56 16.80
CA ALA A 474 4.95 19.70 16.00
C ALA A 474 6.07 19.13 16.87
N ARG A 475 6.32 17.83 16.74
CA ARG A 475 7.31 17.14 17.58
C ARG A 475 8.75 17.39 17.15
N HIS A 476 8.95 17.84 15.91
CA HIS A 476 10.25 18.21 15.32
C HIS A 476 11.34 17.12 15.32
N ARG A 477 10.98 15.85 15.56
CA ARG A 477 11.88 14.69 15.56
C ARG A 477 12.37 14.29 14.17
N MET A 478 11.60 14.67 13.14
CA MET A 478 11.95 14.57 11.73
C MET A 478 11.76 15.95 11.09
N LYS A 479 12.68 16.35 10.22
CA LYS A 479 12.62 17.59 9.45
C LYS A 479 12.78 17.28 7.97
N ILE A 480 11.83 17.76 7.16
CA ILE A 480 11.94 17.72 5.70
C ILE A 480 12.84 18.86 5.27
N LEU A 481 13.94 18.52 4.60
CA LEU A 481 14.93 19.47 4.08
C LEU A 481 14.57 19.92 2.66
N SER A 482 14.15 18.98 1.81
CA SER A 482 13.76 19.27 0.43
C SER A 482 12.76 18.24 -0.10
N ARG A 483 12.05 18.62 -1.17
CA ARG A 483 11.13 17.76 -1.93
C ARG A 483 11.46 17.89 -3.40
N SER A 484 11.66 16.77 -4.09
CA SER A 484 11.89 16.70 -5.53
C SER A 484 11.01 15.64 -6.17
N ARG A 485 10.59 15.82 -7.43
CA ARG A 485 9.81 14.80 -8.16
C ARG A 485 10.76 13.71 -8.69
N ASP A 486 10.36 12.45 -8.58
CA ASP A 486 11.06 11.32 -9.18
C ASP A 486 10.07 10.51 -10.03
N ASP A 487 10.11 10.75 -11.35
CA ASP A 487 9.28 10.08 -12.35
C ASP A 487 9.56 8.56 -12.47
N SER A 488 10.52 8.04 -11.69
CA SER A 488 10.85 6.61 -11.61
C SER A 488 10.17 5.86 -10.45
N ILE A 489 9.41 6.55 -9.58
CA ILE A 489 8.63 5.92 -8.50
C ILE A 489 7.40 5.20 -9.09
N ASP A 490 6.93 4.14 -8.41
CA ASP A 490 5.85 3.25 -8.86
C ASP A 490 4.50 3.97 -8.99
N LEU A 491 4.27 4.62 -10.13
CA LEU A 491 3.01 5.26 -10.53
C LEU A 491 1.88 4.25 -10.77
N LEU A 492 2.19 2.95 -10.89
CA LEU A 492 1.24 1.99 -11.46
C LEU A 492 0.04 1.73 -10.55
N ALA A 493 0.26 1.67 -9.23
CA ALA A 493 -0.78 1.30 -8.26
C ALA A 493 -1.91 2.33 -8.12
N THR A 494 -1.63 3.60 -8.41
CA THR A 494 -2.57 4.72 -8.27
C THR A 494 -3.06 5.27 -9.61
N SER A 495 -2.58 4.72 -10.73
CA SER A 495 -2.88 5.24 -12.07
C SER A 495 -4.25 4.81 -12.58
N HIS A 496 -5.00 5.75 -13.17
CA HIS A 496 -6.28 5.46 -13.81
C HIS A 496 -6.12 4.71 -15.14
N ARG A 497 -4.99 4.90 -15.82
CA ARG A 497 -4.70 4.33 -17.14
C ARG A 497 -3.27 3.81 -17.09
N VAL A 498 -3.01 2.62 -17.63
CA VAL A 498 -1.66 2.02 -17.62
C VAL A 498 -1.37 1.40 -18.99
N VAL A 499 -0.18 1.67 -19.53
CA VAL A 499 0.31 1.01 -20.75
C VAL A 499 1.27 -0.10 -20.34
N GLY A 500 0.84 -1.35 -20.47
CA GLY A 500 1.64 -2.54 -20.19
C GLY A 500 2.44 -3.02 -21.40
N ILE A 501 3.76 -3.13 -21.28
CA ILE A 501 4.63 -3.61 -22.37
C ILE A 501 5.17 -5.03 -22.13
N GLY A 502 5.18 -5.83 -23.19
CA GLY A 502 5.86 -7.12 -23.25
C GLY A 502 7.20 -7.06 -23.97
N ARG A 503 7.82 -8.24 -24.16
CA ARG A 503 9.08 -8.36 -24.91
C ARG A 503 9.01 -8.01 -26.39
N GLY A 504 7.80 -7.84 -26.94
CA GLY A 504 7.60 -7.37 -28.32
C GLY A 504 7.94 -5.88 -28.52
N VAL A 505 8.18 -5.14 -27.44
CA VAL A 505 8.61 -3.73 -27.46
C VAL A 505 10.04 -3.63 -26.93
N HIS A 506 11.02 -3.38 -27.80
CA HIS A 506 12.42 -3.24 -27.41
C HIS A 506 12.69 -1.87 -26.77
N PRO A 507 13.65 -1.72 -25.82
CA PRO A 507 13.96 -0.44 -25.18
C PRO A 507 14.22 0.72 -26.14
N ASP A 508 14.90 0.45 -27.25
CA ASP A 508 15.23 1.45 -28.28
C ASP A 508 13.98 2.00 -29.02
N GLU A 509 12.81 1.40 -28.78
CA GLU A 509 11.55 1.75 -29.43
C GLU A 509 10.56 2.43 -28.48
N TYR A 510 10.92 2.61 -27.20
CA TYR A 510 10.02 3.20 -26.20
C TYR A 510 9.55 4.60 -26.56
N SER A 511 10.37 5.39 -27.26
CA SER A 511 10.00 6.72 -27.72
C SER A 511 8.81 6.72 -28.69
N GLN A 512 8.50 5.59 -29.33
CA GLN A 512 7.31 5.45 -30.18
C GLN A 512 6.00 5.36 -29.37
N LEU A 513 6.08 5.13 -28.06
CA LEU A 513 4.94 5.09 -27.14
C LEU A 513 4.71 6.43 -26.43
N ASP A 514 5.64 7.39 -26.53
CA ASP A 514 5.59 8.67 -25.81
C ASP A 514 4.30 9.45 -26.13
N ALA A 515 3.89 9.47 -27.40
CA ALA A 515 2.66 10.17 -27.81
C ALA A 515 1.40 9.57 -27.19
N LEU A 516 1.34 8.23 -27.06
CA LEU A 516 0.20 7.53 -26.46
C LEU A 516 0.19 7.70 -24.93
N THR A 517 1.33 7.50 -24.30
CA THR A 517 1.47 7.61 -22.83
C THR A 517 1.24 9.04 -22.35
N ALA A 518 1.76 10.05 -23.06
CA ALA A 518 1.50 11.45 -22.77
C ALA A 518 0.03 11.83 -22.98
N LEU A 519 -0.58 11.37 -24.08
CA LEU A 519 -2.00 11.63 -24.35
C LEU A 519 -2.89 11.09 -23.22
N LEU A 520 -2.62 9.87 -22.76
CA LEU A 520 -3.44 9.20 -21.75
C LEU A 520 -3.00 9.49 -20.31
N GLY A 521 -1.94 10.27 -20.08
CA GLY A 521 -1.32 10.39 -18.75
C GLY A 521 -0.99 9.03 -18.11
N ALA A 522 -0.65 8.03 -18.92
CA ALA A 522 -0.57 6.64 -18.52
C ALA A 522 0.90 6.20 -18.35
N PRO A 523 1.34 5.80 -17.14
CA PRO A 523 2.68 5.25 -16.98
C PRO A 523 2.84 3.89 -17.67
N ILE A 524 4.10 3.57 -17.97
CA ILE A 524 4.48 2.28 -18.53
C ILE A 524 4.64 1.25 -17.40
N GLY A 525 3.84 0.19 -17.46
CA GLY A 525 4.09 -1.07 -16.76
C GLY A 525 4.71 -2.11 -17.68
N ALA A 526 5.31 -3.17 -17.14
CA ALA A 526 6.08 -4.13 -17.91
C ALA A 526 5.89 -5.57 -17.42
N THR A 527 6.02 -6.54 -18.35
CA THR A 527 6.08 -7.96 -17.97
C THR A 527 7.39 -8.28 -17.22
N ARG A 528 7.39 -9.34 -16.39
CA ARG A 528 8.61 -9.85 -15.74
C ARG A 528 9.77 -10.09 -16.71
N LYS A 529 9.49 -10.58 -17.92
CA LYS A 529 10.55 -10.82 -18.92
C LYS A 529 11.26 -9.53 -19.38
N VAL A 530 10.60 -8.38 -19.28
CA VAL A 530 11.18 -7.06 -19.61
C VAL A 530 12.03 -6.59 -18.44
N THR A 531 11.53 -6.71 -17.21
CA THR A 531 12.28 -6.29 -16.00
C THR A 531 13.46 -7.21 -15.70
N ASP A 532 13.33 -8.53 -15.84
CA ASP A 532 14.43 -9.50 -15.69
C ASP A 532 15.54 -9.28 -16.73
N ALA A 533 15.21 -8.73 -17.91
CA ALA A 533 16.17 -8.35 -18.94
C ALA A 533 16.85 -6.99 -18.68
N GLY A 534 16.47 -6.28 -17.61
CA GLY A 534 16.97 -4.95 -17.28
C GLY A 534 16.42 -3.83 -18.16
N TRP A 535 15.38 -4.09 -18.96
CA TRP A 535 14.80 -3.13 -19.91
C TRP A 535 13.91 -2.08 -19.25
N GLN A 536 13.30 -2.45 -18.12
CA GLN A 536 12.54 -1.56 -17.23
C GLN A 536 12.90 -1.89 -15.78
N PRO A 537 12.79 -0.93 -14.84
CA PRO A 537 13.01 -1.20 -13.43
C PRO A 537 11.96 -2.17 -12.88
N ARG A 538 12.34 -2.95 -11.87
CA ARG A 538 11.47 -3.96 -11.25
C ARG A 538 10.16 -3.38 -10.68
N GLY A 539 10.18 -2.15 -10.18
CA GLY A 539 8.97 -1.43 -9.74
C GLY A 539 7.95 -1.15 -10.86
N ARG A 540 8.28 -1.32 -12.14
CA ARG A 540 7.31 -1.27 -13.25
C ARG A 540 6.73 -2.65 -13.59
N GLN A 541 7.15 -3.71 -12.89
CA GLN A 541 6.68 -5.06 -13.18
C GLN A 541 5.21 -5.22 -12.80
N ILE A 542 4.38 -5.70 -13.72
CA ILE A 542 2.99 -6.08 -13.46
C ILE A 542 2.85 -7.60 -13.53
N GLY A 543 2.16 -8.18 -12.55
CA GLY A 543 1.89 -9.61 -12.50
C GLY A 543 1.84 -10.14 -11.07
N ILE A 544 1.72 -11.45 -10.90
CA ILE A 544 1.71 -12.12 -9.60
C ILE A 544 2.92 -11.70 -8.76
N THR A 545 4.08 -11.56 -9.40
CA THR A 545 5.37 -11.27 -8.76
C THR A 545 5.75 -9.78 -8.79
N GLY A 546 4.86 -8.93 -9.31
CA GLY A 546 5.02 -7.49 -9.44
C GLY A 546 3.83 -6.75 -8.84
N SER A 547 3.62 -5.50 -9.24
CA SER A 547 2.48 -4.69 -8.80
C SER A 547 1.18 -5.25 -9.39
N SER A 548 0.15 -5.35 -8.55
CA SER A 548 -1.23 -5.57 -8.99
C SER A 548 -1.90 -4.21 -9.17
N VAL A 549 -2.36 -3.94 -10.38
CA VAL A 549 -2.95 -2.67 -10.80
C VAL A 549 -4.43 -2.89 -11.12
N THR A 550 -5.23 -1.88 -10.80
CA THR A 550 -6.67 -1.87 -11.10
C THR A 550 -7.04 -0.56 -11.82
N PRO A 551 -6.42 -0.25 -12.98
CA PRO A 551 -6.73 0.96 -13.72
C PRO A 551 -8.12 0.85 -14.37
N ARG A 552 -8.71 1.97 -14.79
CA ARG A 552 -9.88 1.97 -15.67
C ARG A 552 -9.55 1.40 -17.04
N LEU A 553 -8.37 1.74 -17.57
CA LEU A 553 -7.87 1.23 -18.84
C LEU A 553 -6.48 0.65 -18.69
N PHE A 554 -6.33 -0.62 -19.05
CA PHE A 554 -5.04 -1.26 -19.25
C PHE A 554 -4.82 -1.54 -20.73
N ILE A 555 -3.76 -0.98 -21.32
CA ILE A 555 -3.38 -1.23 -22.72
C ILE A 555 -2.16 -2.15 -22.75
N SER A 556 -2.34 -3.40 -23.16
CA SER A 556 -1.27 -4.38 -23.31
C SER A 556 -0.68 -4.33 -24.72
N ILE A 557 0.60 -3.98 -24.84
CA ILE A 557 1.32 -3.88 -26.12
C ILE A 557 2.45 -4.92 -26.17
N GLY A 558 2.43 -5.78 -27.18
CA GLY A 558 3.54 -6.70 -27.45
C GLY A 558 3.79 -7.75 -26.34
N ALA A 559 2.76 -8.05 -25.54
CA ALA A 559 2.80 -9.08 -24.49
C ALA A 559 2.04 -10.34 -24.94
N GLN A 560 2.54 -11.51 -24.54
CA GLN A 560 1.89 -12.80 -24.85
C GLN A 560 0.66 -13.09 -23.98
N GLY A 561 0.50 -12.43 -22.83
CA GLY A 561 -0.64 -12.66 -21.94
C GLY A 561 -0.54 -13.92 -21.06
N LYS A 562 0.67 -14.29 -20.62
CA LYS A 562 0.83 -15.38 -19.65
C LYS A 562 0.02 -15.08 -18.38
N LEU A 563 -0.61 -16.10 -17.80
CA LEU A 563 -1.40 -16.00 -16.57
C LEU A 563 -0.69 -15.19 -15.46
N ASN A 564 0.62 -15.43 -15.28
CA ASN A 564 1.39 -14.73 -14.26
C ASN A 564 1.47 -13.20 -14.46
N HIS A 565 1.32 -12.72 -15.69
CA HIS A 565 1.23 -11.29 -15.99
C HIS A 565 -0.22 -10.81 -15.87
N SER A 566 -1.19 -11.55 -16.40
CA SER A 566 -2.60 -11.14 -16.42
C SER A 566 -3.24 -11.03 -15.05
N VAL A 567 -2.82 -11.84 -14.07
CA VAL A 567 -3.24 -11.66 -12.66
C VAL A 567 -2.90 -10.27 -12.12
N GLY A 568 -1.84 -9.62 -12.64
CA GLY A 568 -1.45 -8.28 -12.20
C GLY A 568 -2.44 -7.19 -12.60
N PHE A 569 -3.11 -7.31 -13.75
CA PHE A 569 -4.07 -6.32 -14.26
C PHE A 569 -5.49 -6.87 -14.39
N ARG A 570 -5.76 -8.08 -13.86
CA ARG A 570 -7.06 -8.75 -13.99
C ARG A 570 -8.21 -7.88 -13.48
N GLY A 571 -7.98 -7.09 -12.43
CA GLY A 571 -8.94 -6.15 -11.87
C GLY A 571 -9.05 -4.80 -12.60
N ALA A 572 -8.45 -4.63 -13.78
CA ALA A 572 -8.67 -3.44 -14.60
C ALA A 572 -10.15 -3.34 -15.03
N GLY A 573 -10.67 -2.12 -15.21
CA GLY A 573 -12.02 -1.91 -15.74
C GLY A 573 -12.13 -2.46 -17.16
N THR A 574 -11.34 -1.91 -18.07
CA THR A 574 -11.23 -2.28 -19.47
C THR A 574 -9.79 -2.65 -19.82
N VAL A 575 -9.62 -3.73 -20.58
CA VAL A 575 -8.34 -4.20 -21.11
C VAL A 575 -8.35 -4.18 -22.63
N LEU A 576 -7.47 -3.35 -23.22
CA LEU A 576 -7.16 -3.34 -24.65
C LEU A 576 -5.87 -4.12 -24.89
N ALA A 577 -5.87 -5.09 -25.81
CA ALA A 577 -4.66 -5.80 -26.22
C ALA A 577 -4.27 -5.49 -27.67
N ILE A 578 -2.98 -5.23 -27.91
CA ILE A 578 -2.40 -5.04 -29.24
C ILE A 578 -1.32 -6.10 -29.44
N ASN A 579 -1.53 -7.01 -30.39
CA ASN A 579 -0.59 -8.07 -30.71
C ASN A 579 -0.66 -8.45 -32.20
N SER A 580 0.48 -8.74 -32.82
CA SER A 580 0.52 -9.16 -34.23
C SER A 580 0.05 -10.60 -34.43
N ASP A 581 0.10 -11.43 -33.39
CA ASP A 581 -0.34 -12.83 -33.42
C ASP A 581 -1.82 -12.91 -33.03
N PRO A 582 -2.75 -13.25 -33.95
CA PRO A 582 -4.18 -13.36 -33.65
C PRO A 582 -4.48 -14.43 -32.59
N ASP A 583 -3.61 -15.41 -32.40
CA ASP A 583 -3.79 -16.52 -31.45
C ASP A 583 -3.10 -16.27 -30.10
N ALA A 584 -2.57 -15.05 -29.88
CA ALA A 584 -1.93 -14.69 -28.63
C ALA A 584 -2.90 -14.79 -27.43
N THR A 585 -2.47 -15.50 -26.38
CA THR A 585 -3.26 -15.69 -25.14
C THR A 585 -3.63 -14.40 -24.40
N ILE A 586 -3.02 -13.26 -24.75
CA ILE A 586 -3.40 -11.95 -24.19
C ILE A 586 -4.85 -11.59 -24.53
N PHE A 587 -5.36 -12.03 -25.68
CA PHE A 587 -6.75 -11.75 -26.07
C PHE A 587 -7.78 -12.43 -25.16
N ASP A 588 -7.41 -13.54 -24.50
CA ASP A 588 -8.29 -14.21 -23.53
C ASP A 588 -8.50 -13.38 -22.25
N TYR A 589 -7.61 -12.40 -22.02
CA TYR A 589 -7.66 -11.49 -20.87
C TYR A 589 -8.03 -10.05 -21.28
N ALA A 590 -8.40 -9.83 -22.55
CA ALA A 590 -8.74 -8.53 -23.10
C ALA A 590 -10.25 -8.41 -23.35
N ASP A 591 -10.79 -7.21 -23.14
CA ASP A 591 -12.16 -6.90 -23.54
C ASP A 591 -12.22 -6.65 -25.05
N ILE A 592 -11.22 -5.94 -25.56
CA ILE A 592 -11.06 -5.66 -26.99
C ILE A 592 -9.61 -5.80 -27.45
N GLY A 593 -9.42 -6.31 -28.67
CA GLY A 593 -8.13 -6.59 -29.25
C GLY A 593 -7.94 -5.99 -30.65
N ILE A 594 -6.73 -5.48 -30.90
CA ILE A 594 -6.26 -5.12 -32.24
C ILE A 594 -5.18 -6.12 -32.65
N VAL A 595 -5.42 -6.81 -33.78
CA VAL A 595 -4.46 -7.73 -34.39
C VAL A 595 -3.66 -6.97 -35.44
N GLY A 596 -2.38 -6.70 -35.14
CA GLY A 596 -1.49 -5.92 -36.01
C GLY A 596 -0.14 -5.60 -35.37
N ASP A 597 0.81 -5.09 -36.15
CA ASP A 597 2.05 -4.55 -35.60
C ASP A 597 1.73 -3.29 -34.80
N TRP A 598 2.14 -3.27 -33.53
CA TRP A 598 1.91 -2.13 -32.65
C TRP A 598 2.53 -0.84 -33.19
N ARG A 599 3.60 -0.91 -34.00
CA ARG A 599 4.24 0.26 -34.64
C ARG A 599 3.32 0.95 -35.64
N GLU A 600 2.43 0.19 -36.28
CA GLU A 600 1.41 0.73 -37.19
C GLU A 600 0.14 1.12 -36.43
N VAL A 601 -0.23 0.34 -35.41
CA VAL A 601 -1.46 0.54 -34.64
C VAL A 601 -1.38 1.76 -33.71
N VAL A 602 -0.27 1.95 -32.98
CA VAL A 602 -0.15 3.02 -31.97
C VAL A 602 -0.35 4.42 -32.57
N PRO A 603 0.27 4.79 -33.71
CA PRO A 603 0.02 6.09 -34.34
C PRO A 603 -1.46 6.30 -34.71
N LEU A 604 -2.11 5.29 -35.30
CA LEU A 604 -3.53 5.35 -35.66
C LEU A 604 -4.43 5.49 -34.44
N LEU A 605 -4.10 4.77 -33.36
CA LEU A 605 -4.81 4.85 -32.10
C LEU A 605 -4.66 6.23 -31.46
N VAL A 606 -3.46 6.81 -31.47
CA VAL A 606 -3.22 8.19 -30.97
C VAL A 606 -4.02 9.21 -31.75
N GLU A 607 -4.05 9.12 -33.08
CA GLU A 607 -4.87 10.02 -33.92
C GLU A 607 -6.37 9.89 -33.61
N ALA A 608 -6.85 8.67 -33.40
CA ALA A 608 -8.25 8.39 -33.08
C ALA A 608 -8.64 8.86 -31.66
N LEU A 609 -7.75 8.71 -30.68
CA LEU A 609 -8.01 9.07 -29.28
C LEU A 609 -7.89 10.57 -29.00
N ARG A 610 -6.99 11.28 -29.70
CA ARG A 610 -6.65 12.68 -29.42
C ARG A 610 -7.88 13.60 -29.26
N PRO A 611 -8.87 13.57 -30.16
CA PRO A 611 -10.03 14.46 -30.07
C PRO A 611 -10.91 14.21 -28.83
N HIS A 612 -10.78 13.06 -28.16
CA HIS A 612 -11.62 12.64 -27.05
C HIS A 612 -10.92 12.76 -25.68
N VAL A 613 -9.60 12.96 -25.68
CA VAL A 613 -8.82 13.11 -24.45
C VAL A 613 -8.38 14.56 -24.23
N GLU A 614 -8.18 15.34 -25.30
CA GLU A 614 -7.82 16.78 -25.20
C GLU A 614 -9.04 17.72 -25.10
N SER A 615 -10.28 17.19 -25.17
CA SER A 615 -11.52 17.98 -25.18
C SER A 615 -12.33 17.94 -23.87
N GLU A 616 -11.86 17.18 -22.87
CA GLU A 616 -12.25 17.26 -21.46
C GLU A 616 -11.24 18.13 -20.67
#